data_AF-R5ZXL7-F1
#
_entry.id   AF-R5ZXL7-F1
#
_cell.length_a   1.000
_cell.length_b   1.000
_cell.length_c   1.000
_cell.angle_alpha   90.00
_cell.angle_beta   90.00
_cell.angle_gamma   90.00
#
_symmetry.space_group_name_H-M   'P 1'
#
loop_
_entity.id
_entity.type
_entity.pdbx_description
1 polymer ?
#
loop_
_entity_poly.entity_id
_entity_poly.type
_entity_poly.pdbx_seq_one_letter_code
_entity_poly.pdbx_strand_id
1 'polypeptide(L)'
;MDKAFTDKLQTWLSLPREDRDWDEGALMLLQLTGNKIMYRNLSVNPEGKANFIEGKLQQYLEFRLAELTHEQVKEMQHAVEEIVKEHTEFKSDDNEAKNFKAGKRSDHDTLPEEIQALYVENLDIVHRMRELHLKLRTMSTTDSTCVDSDRYPFLKEFIKLDKKLHDNWNVYDHFVTKAETAESAEEAEAKPKAKKSKKA
;
A
#
# COMPACT_ATOMS: atom_id res chain seq x y z
N MET A 1 -28.24 1.30 11.64
CA MET A 1 -28.88 2.63 11.57
C MET A 1 -29.95 2.64 10.48
N ASP A 2 -30.99 3.48 10.60
CA ASP A 2 -32.00 3.66 9.54
C ASP A 2 -31.46 4.62 8.46
N LYS A 3 -31.16 4.07 7.27
CA LYS A 3 -30.64 4.82 6.12
C LYS A 3 -31.68 5.78 5.54
N ALA A 4 -32.93 5.34 5.44
CA ALA A 4 -34.01 6.14 4.86
C ALA A 4 -34.29 7.41 5.68
N PHE A 5 -34.19 7.33 7.01
CA PHE A 5 -34.30 8.51 7.86
C PHE A 5 -33.09 9.45 7.74
N THR A 6 -31.88 8.90 7.60
CA THR A 6 -30.66 9.71 7.44
C THR A 6 -30.67 10.48 6.12
N ASP A 7 -31.15 9.87 5.03
CA ASP A 7 -31.33 10.51 3.73
C ASP A 7 -32.36 11.64 3.77
N LYS A 8 -33.48 11.43 4.49
CA LYS A 8 -34.48 12.48 4.72
C LYS A 8 -33.87 13.67 5.47
N LEU A 9 -33.09 13.41 6.50
CA LEU A 9 -32.45 14.44 7.32
C LEU A 9 -31.42 15.24 6.51
N GLN A 10 -30.65 14.55 5.66
CA GLN A 10 -29.74 15.19 4.72
C GLN A 10 -30.47 16.04 3.69
N THR A 11 -31.58 15.54 3.13
CA THR A 11 -32.42 16.29 2.19
C THR A 11 -32.98 17.55 2.84
N TRP A 12 -33.51 17.45 4.07
CA TRP A 12 -34.06 18.59 4.80
C TRP A 12 -32.99 19.65 5.11
N LEU A 13 -31.79 19.24 5.53
CA LEU A 13 -30.66 20.17 5.77
C LEU A 13 -30.12 20.80 4.47
N SER A 14 -30.28 20.15 3.32
CA SER A 14 -29.86 20.69 2.02
C SER A 14 -30.78 21.80 1.47
N LEU A 15 -32.02 21.88 1.95
CA LEU A 15 -32.98 22.92 1.54
C LEU A 15 -32.49 24.31 1.99
N PRO A 16 -32.75 25.37 1.22
CA PRO A 16 -32.53 26.74 1.68
C PRO A 16 -33.35 27.05 2.93
N ARG A 17 -32.82 27.89 3.82
CA ARG A 17 -33.43 28.18 5.14
C ARG A 17 -34.87 28.70 5.06
N GLU A 18 -35.20 29.44 4.01
CA GLU A 18 -36.52 30.02 3.77
C GLU A 18 -37.58 28.96 3.39
N ASP A 19 -37.16 27.83 2.83
CA ASP A 19 -38.04 26.76 2.36
C ASP A 19 -38.16 25.60 3.37
N ARG A 20 -37.55 25.73 4.56
CA ARG A 20 -37.54 24.68 5.57
C ARG A 20 -38.77 24.74 6.46
N ASP A 21 -39.45 23.61 6.58
CA ASP A 21 -40.47 23.40 7.59
C ASP A 21 -39.80 23.12 8.96
N TRP A 22 -39.89 24.10 9.86
CA TRP A 22 -39.32 24.02 11.21
C TRP A 22 -40.08 23.08 12.14
N ASP A 23 -41.37 22.83 11.88
CA ASP A 23 -42.15 21.83 12.61
C ASP A 23 -41.68 20.43 12.24
N GLU A 24 -41.40 20.19 10.96
CA GLU A 24 -40.76 18.94 10.49
C GLU A 24 -39.38 18.76 11.13
N GLY A 25 -38.55 19.81 11.17
CA GLY A 25 -37.25 19.79 11.85
C GLY A 25 -37.35 19.45 13.35
N ALA A 26 -38.35 20.00 14.05
CA ALA A 26 -38.60 19.68 15.46
C ALA A 26 -39.05 18.22 15.65
N LEU A 27 -39.87 17.68 14.74
CA LEU A 27 -40.29 16.28 14.74
C LEU A 27 -39.11 15.33 14.48
N MET A 28 -38.24 15.64 13.51
CA MET A 28 -37.01 14.87 13.26
C MET A 28 -36.10 14.83 14.49
N LEU A 29 -35.98 15.97 15.19
CA LEU A 29 -35.18 16.05 16.39
C LEU A 29 -35.81 15.26 17.56
N LEU A 30 -37.14 15.19 17.65
CA LEU A 30 -37.83 14.29 18.59
C LEU A 30 -37.57 12.81 18.25
N GLN A 31 -37.58 12.44 16.98
CA GLN A 31 -37.27 11.07 16.54
C GLN A 31 -35.82 10.67 16.86
N LEU A 32 -34.88 11.62 16.78
CA LEU A 32 -33.47 11.41 17.14
C LEU A 32 -33.24 11.27 18.64
N THR A 33 -33.82 12.18 19.43
CA THR A 33 -33.48 12.35 20.84
C THR A 33 -34.44 11.64 21.79
N GLY A 34 -35.65 11.31 21.33
CA GLY A 34 -36.76 10.85 22.16
C GLY A 34 -37.24 11.89 23.21
N ASN A 35 -36.70 13.11 23.18
CA ASN A 35 -36.91 14.09 24.23
C ASN A 35 -38.20 14.91 24.01
N LYS A 36 -39.30 14.43 24.60
CA LYS A 36 -40.63 15.04 24.53
C LYS A 36 -40.69 16.46 25.14
N ILE A 37 -39.89 16.73 26.17
CA ILE A 37 -39.85 18.04 26.84
C ILE A 37 -39.23 19.07 25.88
N MET A 38 -38.12 18.70 25.24
CA MET A 38 -37.47 19.56 24.26
C MET A 38 -38.37 19.84 23.07
N TYR A 39 -39.04 18.81 22.54
CA TYR A 39 -40.02 18.98 21.45
C TYR A 39 -41.14 19.95 21.83
N ARG A 40 -41.76 19.79 23.01
CA ARG A 40 -42.83 20.68 23.49
C ARG A 40 -42.35 22.14 23.62
N ASN A 41 -41.07 22.36 23.96
CA ASN A 41 -40.50 23.69 24.02
C ASN A 41 -40.21 24.26 22.62
N LEU A 42 -39.83 23.43 21.66
CA LEU A 42 -39.54 23.83 20.28
C LEU A 42 -40.83 24.11 19.50
N SER A 43 -41.86 23.28 19.67
CA SER A 43 -43.15 23.40 18.96
C SER A 43 -43.94 24.67 19.31
N VAL A 44 -43.58 25.38 20.38
CA VAL A 44 -44.23 26.65 20.75
C VAL A 44 -43.72 27.83 19.91
N ASN A 45 -42.46 27.80 19.49
CA ASN A 45 -41.88 28.78 18.59
C ASN A 45 -40.73 28.13 17.79
N PRO A 46 -41.05 27.40 16.71
CA PRO A 46 -40.06 26.67 15.92
C PRO A 46 -39.10 27.60 15.19
N GLU A 47 -39.62 28.63 14.52
CA GLU A 47 -38.84 29.62 13.75
C GLU A 47 -37.86 30.39 14.63
N GLY A 48 -38.30 30.84 15.81
CA GLY A 48 -37.43 31.55 16.76
C GLY A 48 -36.28 30.67 17.30
N LYS A 49 -36.38 29.35 17.16
CA LYS A 49 -35.37 28.36 17.59
C LYS A 49 -34.72 27.63 16.41
N ALA A 50 -34.91 28.12 15.19
CA ALA A 50 -34.37 27.58 13.95
C ALA A 50 -32.87 27.21 14.04
N ASN A 51 -32.03 28.14 14.52
CA ASN A 51 -30.58 27.92 14.66
C ASN A 51 -30.25 26.73 15.58
N PHE A 52 -31.04 26.52 16.64
CA PHE A 52 -30.82 25.42 17.57
C PHE A 52 -31.23 24.08 16.96
N ILE A 53 -32.37 24.05 16.26
CA ILE A 53 -32.87 22.86 15.55
C ILE A 53 -31.84 22.44 14.49
N GLU A 54 -31.43 23.38 13.63
CA GLU A 54 -30.46 23.14 12.57
C GLU A 54 -29.13 22.61 13.11
N GLY A 55 -28.52 23.30 14.08
CA GLY A 55 -27.23 22.87 14.64
C GLY A 55 -27.29 21.49 15.29
N LYS A 56 -28.40 21.15 15.94
CA LYS A 56 -28.58 19.80 16.52
C LYS A 56 -28.80 18.74 15.46
N LEU A 57 -29.63 19.00 14.46
CA LEU A 57 -29.86 18.07 13.35
C LEU A 57 -28.56 17.81 12.58
N GLN A 58 -27.77 18.86 12.31
CA GLN A 58 -26.47 18.72 11.67
C GLN A 58 -25.51 17.86 12.50
N GLN A 59 -25.41 18.12 13.82
CA GLN A 59 -24.60 17.31 14.71
C GLN A 59 -24.99 15.81 14.65
N TYR A 60 -26.29 15.50 14.69
CA TYR A 60 -26.75 14.12 14.58
C TYR A 60 -26.51 13.50 13.19
N LEU A 61 -26.60 14.29 12.13
CA LEU A 61 -26.28 13.83 10.78
C LEU A 61 -24.80 13.45 10.67
N GLU A 62 -23.89 14.28 11.18
CA GLU A 62 -22.45 14.01 11.19
C GLU A 62 -22.13 12.70 11.92
N PHE A 63 -22.70 12.47 13.10
CA PHE A 63 -22.52 11.20 13.82
C PHE A 63 -23.04 10.00 13.02
N ARG A 64 -24.22 10.12 12.41
CA ARG A 64 -24.82 9.04 11.61
C ARG A 64 -24.01 8.70 10.36
N LEU A 65 -23.52 9.72 9.66
CA LEU A 65 -22.66 9.53 8.49
C LEU A 65 -21.33 8.89 8.90
N ALA A 66 -20.74 9.32 10.02
CA ALA A 66 -19.53 8.71 10.55
C ALA A 66 -19.72 7.22 10.87
N GLU A 67 -20.81 6.85 11.53
CA GLU A 67 -21.15 5.44 11.79
C GLU A 67 -21.34 4.62 10.50
N LEU A 68 -22.05 5.18 9.52
CA LEU A 68 -22.28 4.51 8.22
C LEU A 68 -20.97 4.29 7.47
N THR A 69 -20.08 5.29 7.47
CA THR A 69 -18.74 5.14 6.88
C THR A 69 -17.90 4.11 7.63
N HIS A 70 -18.01 4.03 8.96
CA HIS A 70 -17.30 3.03 9.74
C HIS A 70 -17.78 1.60 9.45
N GLU A 71 -19.09 1.41 9.32
CA GLU A 71 -19.69 0.13 8.94
C GLU A 71 -19.23 -0.31 7.55
N GLN A 72 -19.28 0.60 6.56
CA GLN A 72 -18.77 0.36 5.21
C GLN A 72 -17.27 0.01 5.18
N VAL A 73 -16.45 0.75 5.93
CA VAL A 73 -15.01 0.48 6.03
C VAL A 73 -14.77 -0.89 6.67
N LYS A 74 -15.56 -1.29 7.67
CA LYS A 74 -15.45 -2.60 8.31
C LYS A 74 -15.83 -3.74 7.36
N GLU A 75 -16.89 -3.57 6.57
CA GLU A 75 -17.27 -4.54 5.52
C GLU A 75 -16.17 -4.69 4.47
N MET A 76 -15.61 -3.56 4.00
CA MET A 76 -14.48 -3.58 3.08
C MET A 76 -13.25 -4.25 3.68
N GLN A 77 -12.95 -3.96 4.94
CA GLN A 77 -11.83 -4.58 5.65
C GLN A 77 -11.99 -6.10 5.72
N HIS A 78 -13.19 -6.60 6.04
CA HIS A 78 -13.47 -8.04 6.02
C HIS A 78 -13.33 -8.63 4.62
N ALA A 79 -13.80 -7.94 3.57
CA ALA A 79 -13.61 -8.40 2.20
C ALA A 79 -12.12 -8.48 1.81
N VAL A 80 -11.31 -7.51 2.24
CA VAL A 80 -9.86 -7.53 2.04
C VAL A 80 -9.22 -8.68 2.81
N GLU A 81 -9.61 -8.92 4.06
CA GLU A 81 -9.11 -10.04 4.86
C GLU A 81 -9.43 -11.40 4.24
N GLU A 82 -10.64 -11.59 3.68
CA GLU A 82 -11.00 -12.80 2.95
C GLU A 82 -10.19 -12.97 1.66
N ILE A 83 -9.98 -11.90 0.88
CA ILE A 83 -9.12 -11.93 -0.32
C ILE A 83 -7.69 -12.30 0.06
N VAL A 84 -7.15 -11.65 1.10
CA VAL A 84 -5.81 -11.94 1.62
C VAL A 84 -5.76 -13.39 2.05
N LYS A 85 -6.72 -13.88 2.82
CA LYS A 85 -6.75 -15.29 3.24
C LYS A 85 -6.77 -16.24 2.06
N GLU A 86 -7.64 -16.03 1.07
CA GLU A 86 -7.72 -16.85 -0.14
C GLU A 86 -6.40 -16.84 -0.95
N HIS A 87 -5.74 -15.68 -1.04
CA HIS A 87 -4.56 -15.50 -1.89
C HIS A 87 -3.21 -15.66 -1.14
N THR A 88 -3.22 -15.68 0.19
CA THR A 88 -2.01 -15.81 1.03
C THR A 88 -1.99 -17.05 1.90
N GLU A 89 -3.11 -17.74 2.13
CA GLU A 89 -3.09 -19.14 2.58
C GLU A 89 -2.62 -20.02 1.41
N PHE A 90 -1.31 -19.97 1.14
CA PHE A 90 -0.63 -20.94 0.30
C PHE A 90 -0.75 -22.31 0.97
N LYS A 91 -1.84 -23.04 0.69
CA LYS A 91 -1.94 -24.46 0.99
C LYS A 91 -1.01 -25.23 0.07
N SER A 92 0.27 -25.27 0.39
CA SER A 92 1.17 -26.29 -0.16
C SER A 92 2.51 -26.26 0.54
N ASP A 93 2.72 -27.26 1.40
CA ASP A 93 4.08 -27.78 1.58
C ASP A 93 4.62 -28.40 0.29
N ASP A 94 3.73 -28.79 -0.65
CA ASP A 94 4.01 -29.31 -1.99
C ASP A 94 4.00 -28.24 -3.10
N ASN A 95 4.55 -27.05 -2.87
CA ASN A 95 4.71 -26.11 -3.98
C ASN A 95 5.99 -26.47 -4.73
N GLU A 96 5.84 -27.07 -5.92
CA GLU A 96 6.96 -27.35 -6.83
C GLU A 96 7.74 -26.07 -7.18
N ALA A 97 7.13 -24.89 -7.01
CA ALA A 97 7.80 -23.60 -7.12
C ALA A 97 8.70 -23.22 -5.92
N LYS A 98 8.71 -23.96 -4.81
CA LYS A 98 9.81 -23.88 -3.83
C LYS A 98 11.13 -24.37 -4.46
N ASN A 99 11.05 -25.28 -5.43
CA ASN A 99 12.18 -25.69 -6.27
C ASN A 99 12.36 -24.79 -7.50
N PHE A 100 11.51 -23.79 -7.71
CA PHE A 100 11.75 -22.76 -8.73
C PHE A 100 12.95 -21.96 -8.26
N LYS A 101 14.12 -22.31 -8.77
CA LYS A 101 15.35 -21.54 -8.62
C LYS A 101 15.05 -20.16 -9.19
N ALA A 102 14.70 -19.21 -8.33
CA ALA A 102 14.26 -17.86 -8.66
C ALA A 102 15.42 -17.00 -9.23
N GLY A 103 16.15 -17.54 -10.21
CA GLY A 103 17.43 -17.01 -10.66
C GLY A 103 18.59 -17.26 -9.68
N LYS A 104 18.40 -18.07 -8.63
CA LYS A 104 19.48 -18.42 -7.70
C LYS A 104 20.55 -19.28 -8.38
N ARG A 105 21.82 -19.04 -8.04
CA ARG A 105 22.93 -19.91 -8.45
C ARG A 105 22.74 -21.34 -7.92
N SER A 106 23.31 -22.34 -8.60
CA SER A 106 23.19 -23.76 -8.21
C SER A 106 23.85 -24.10 -6.88
N ASP A 107 24.88 -23.34 -6.50
CA ASP A 107 25.69 -23.49 -5.29
C ASP A 107 25.28 -22.52 -4.17
N HIS A 108 24.20 -21.76 -4.34
CA HIS A 108 23.80 -20.67 -3.44
C HIS A 108 23.74 -21.06 -1.96
N ASP A 109 23.17 -22.23 -1.65
CA ASP A 109 23.00 -22.70 -0.27
C ASP A 109 24.34 -23.06 0.41
N THR A 110 25.42 -23.20 -0.37
CA THR A 110 26.78 -23.49 0.11
C THR A 110 27.65 -22.22 0.21
N LEU A 111 27.18 -21.09 -0.32
CA LEU A 111 27.91 -19.82 -0.28
C LEU A 111 27.97 -19.24 1.14
N PRO A 112 28.98 -18.42 1.48
CA PRO A 112 28.99 -17.69 2.75
C PRO A 112 27.75 -16.80 2.93
N GLU A 113 27.31 -16.64 4.18
CA GLU A 113 26.12 -15.84 4.52
C GLU A 113 26.21 -14.40 3.98
N GLU A 114 27.42 -13.81 3.97
CA GLU A 114 27.66 -12.48 3.39
C GLU A 114 27.29 -12.38 1.91
N ILE A 115 27.56 -13.43 1.12
CA ILE A 115 27.25 -13.48 -0.31
C ILE A 115 25.79 -13.83 -0.53
N GLN A 116 25.22 -14.71 0.30
CA GLN A 116 23.78 -14.99 0.26
C GLN A 116 22.94 -13.74 0.57
N ALA A 117 23.40 -12.91 1.52
CA ALA A 117 22.73 -11.67 1.89
C ALA A 117 22.63 -10.67 0.73
N LEU A 118 23.61 -10.63 -0.19
CA LEU A 118 23.57 -9.77 -1.38
C LEU A 118 22.38 -10.10 -2.29
N TYR A 119 22.05 -11.39 -2.43
CA TYR A 119 20.88 -11.83 -3.21
C TYR A 119 19.58 -11.34 -2.56
N VAL A 120 19.45 -11.50 -1.23
CA VAL A 120 18.26 -11.06 -0.50
C VAL A 120 18.13 -9.54 -0.55
N GLU A 121 19.22 -8.82 -0.34
CA GLU A 121 19.26 -7.35 -0.43
C GLU A 121 18.87 -6.86 -1.83
N ASN A 122 19.27 -7.57 -2.90
CA ASN A 122 18.87 -7.21 -4.26
C ASN A 122 17.37 -7.31 -4.50
N LEU A 123 16.68 -8.27 -3.87
CA LEU A 123 15.21 -8.35 -3.95
C LEU A 123 14.59 -7.08 -3.34
N ASP A 124 15.04 -6.68 -2.15
CA ASP A 124 14.59 -5.45 -1.50
C ASP A 124 14.89 -4.19 -2.32
N ILE A 125 16.07 -4.14 -2.98
CA ILE A 125 16.43 -3.05 -3.88
C ILE A 125 15.45 -2.95 -5.05
N VAL A 126 15.08 -4.07 -5.69
CA VAL A 126 14.10 -4.09 -6.79
C VAL A 126 12.73 -3.59 -6.31
N HIS A 127 12.28 -4.01 -5.13
CA HIS A 127 11.04 -3.53 -4.53
C HIS A 127 11.08 -2.01 -4.32
N ARG A 128 12.14 -1.49 -3.72
CA ARG A 128 12.32 -0.05 -3.49
C ARG A 128 12.43 0.76 -4.79
N MET A 129 13.09 0.23 -5.82
CA MET A 129 13.13 0.86 -7.14
C MET A 129 11.73 0.97 -7.75
N ARG A 130 10.89 -0.06 -7.61
CA ARG A 130 9.49 -0.02 -8.09
C ARG A 130 8.67 1.05 -7.38
N GLU A 131 8.82 1.18 -6.06
CA GLU A 131 8.17 2.24 -5.27
C GLU A 131 8.62 3.65 -5.70
N LEU A 132 9.92 3.85 -5.87
CA LEU A 132 10.47 5.11 -6.35
C LEU A 132 9.96 5.47 -7.76
N HIS A 133 9.92 4.49 -8.67
CA HIS A 133 9.37 4.69 -10.01
C HIS A 133 7.88 5.06 -9.95
N LEU A 134 7.09 4.38 -9.12
CA LEU A 134 5.67 4.72 -8.91
C LEU A 134 5.51 6.14 -8.39
N LYS A 135 6.31 6.53 -7.40
CA LYS A 135 6.32 7.88 -6.81
C LYS A 135 6.70 8.95 -7.83
N LEU A 136 7.72 8.70 -8.65
CA LEU A 136 8.12 9.58 -9.74
C LEU A 136 7.03 9.73 -10.82
N ARG A 137 6.17 8.72 -11.00
CA ARG A 137 5.03 8.78 -11.92
C ARG A 137 3.84 9.55 -11.35
N THR A 138 3.59 9.45 -10.04
CA THR A 138 2.46 10.10 -9.37
C THR A 138 2.74 11.55 -8.97
N MET A 139 4.01 11.96 -8.89
CA MET A 139 4.38 13.35 -8.68
C MET A 139 3.89 14.20 -9.87
N SER A 140 2.82 14.98 -9.64
CA SER A 140 2.24 15.87 -10.63
C SER A 140 3.24 16.95 -11.06
N THR A 141 3.29 17.24 -12.36
CA THR A 141 4.12 18.32 -12.93
C THR A 141 3.47 19.70 -12.80
N THR A 142 2.31 19.82 -12.15
CA THR A 142 1.50 21.05 -12.17
C THR A 142 1.53 21.86 -10.88
N ASP A 143 1.84 21.25 -9.74
CA ASP A 143 1.56 21.87 -8.43
C ASP A 143 2.81 22.42 -7.72
N SER A 144 4.01 22.17 -8.26
CA SER A 144 5.25 22.65 -7.66
C SER A 144 5.92 23.74 -8.49
N THR A 145 6.54 24.69 -7.78
CA THR A 145 7.27 25.83 -8.38
C THR A 145 8.54 25.40 -9.12
N CYS A 146 9.06 24.20 -8.83
CA CYS A 146 10.22 23.62 -9.49
C CYS A 146 10.15 22.09 -9.50
N VAL A 147 9.37 21.56 -10.44
CA VAL A 147 9.12 20.11 -10.63
C VAL A 147 10.41 19.29 -10.71
N ASP A 148 11.44 19.82 -11.37
CA ASP A 148 12.71 19.11 -11.54
C ASP A 148 13.49 18.97 -10.23
N SER A 149 13.45 19.98 -9.36
CA SER A 149 14.11 19.92 -8.06
C SER A 149 13.47 18.87 -7.15
N ASP A 150 12.14 18.72 -7.21
CA ASP A 150 11.42 17.72 -6.41
C ASP A 150 11.69 16.29 -6.91
N ARG A 151 11.87 16.12 -8.22
CA ARG A 151 12.21 14.82 -8.85
C ARG A 151 13.66 14.41 -8.62
N TYR A 152 14.56 15.38 -8.58
CA TYR A 152 16.01 15.17 -8.49
C TYR A 152 16.46 14.21 -7.38
N PRO A 153 16.04 14.34 -6.10
CA PRO A 153 16.48 13.42 -5.05
C PRO A 153 16.08 11.97 -5.31
N PHE A 154 14.86 11.73 -5.83
CA PHE A 154 14.37 10.39 -6.13
C PHE A 154 15.08 9.76 -7.33
N LEU A 155 15.38 10.55 -8.37
CA LEU A 155 16.17 10.09 -9.51
C LEU A 155 17.59 9.71 -9.09
N LYS A 156 18.21 10.53 -8.23
CA LYS A 156 19.54 10.25 -7.69
C LYS A 156 19.56 8.98 -6.84
N GLU A 157 18.53 8.78 -6.02
CA GLU A 157 18.36 7.56 -5.24
C GLU A 157 18.18 6.34 -6.14
N PHE A 158 17.35 6.44 -7.18
CA PHE A 158 17.10 5.37 -8.14
C PHE A 158 18.39 4.93 -8.84
N ILE A 159 19.21 5.87 -9.33
CA ILE A 159 20.51 5.57 -9.96
C ILE A 159 21.47 4.90 -8.97
N LYS A 160 21.46 5.33 -7.70
CA LYS A 160 22.31 4.73 -6.67
C LYS A 160 21.92 3.27 -6.41
N LEU A 161 20.62 3.00 -6.31
CA LEU A 161 20.08 1.66 -6.11
C LEU A 161 20.36 0.75 -7.31
N ASP A 162 20.20 1.27 -8.54
CA ASP A 162 20.51 0.55 -9.77
C ASP A 162 21.97 0.11 -9.84
N LYS A 163 22.91 1.02 -9.54
CA LYS A 163 24.34 0.68 -9.48
C LYS A 163 24.62 -0.39 -8.44
N LYS A 164 24.08 -0.21 -7.22
CA LYS A 164 24.25 -1.18 -6.14
C LYS A 164 23.71 -2.56 -6.52
N LEU A 165 22.56 -2.62 -7.18
CA LEU A 165 21.99 -3.88 -7.64
C LEU A 165 22.94 -4.62 -8.59
N HIS A 166 23.49 -3.92 -9.59
CA HIS A 166 24.44 -4.51 -10.54
C HIS A 166 25.76 -4.89 -9.86
N ASP A 167 26.28 -4.07 -8.94
CA ASP A 167 27.49 -4.36 -8.19
C ASP A 167 27.30 -5.61 -7.31
N ASN A 168 26.17 -5.71 -6.61
CA ASN A 168 25.81 -6.86 -5.79
C ASN A 168 25.68 -8.14 -6.64
N TRP A 169 25.04 -8.07 -7.81
CA TRP A 169 24.95 -9.21 -8.74
C TRP A 169 26.33 -9.61 -9.27
N ASN A 170 27.18 -8.65 -9.61
CA ASN A 170 28.53 -8.91 -10.08
C ASN A 170 29.34 -9.69 -9.02
N VAL A 171 29.29 -9.25 -7.76
CA VAL A 171 29.93 -9.96 -6.64
C VAL A 171 29.31 -11.33 -6.42
N TYR A 172 27.97 -11.42 -6.42
CA TYR A 172 27.25 -12.67 -6.21
C TYR A 172 27.53 -13.71 -7.31
N ASP A 173 27.63 -13.32 -8.58
CA ASP A 173 27.84 -14.23 -9.72
C ASP A 173 29.30 -14.67 -9.87
N HIS A 174 30.25 -13.78 -9.57
CA HIS A 174 31.69 -14.07 -9.73
C HIS A 174 32.37 -14.57 -8.46
N PHE A 175 31.65 -14.73 -7.35
CA PHE A 175 32.21 -15.32 -6.15
C PHE A 175 32.56 -16.79 -6.38
N VAL A 176 33.84 -17.14 -6.17
CA VAL A 176 34.35 -18.50 -6.27
C VAL A 176 34.84 -18.94 -4.89
N THR A 177 34.45 -20.12 -4.46
CA THR A 177 34.86 -20.65 -3.16
C THR A 177 36.33 -21.09 -3.18
N LYS A 178 36.97 -21.18 -2.00
CA LYS A 178 38.36 -21.62 -1.88
C LYS A 178 38.59 -23.07 -2.37
N ALA A 179 37.55 -23.89 -2.39
CA ALA A 179 37.60 -25.26 -2.90
C ALA A 179 37.69 -25.29 -4.43
N GLU A 180 36.89 -24.48 -5.12
CA GLU A 180 36.87 -24.39 -6.59
C GLU A 180 38.12 -23.71 -7.16
N THR A 181 38.71 -22.77 -6.43
CA THR A 181 39.99 -22.15 -6.82
C THR A 181 41.16 -23.13 -6.75
N ALA A 182 41.13 -24.09 -5.82
CA ALA A 182 42.14 -25.17 -5.75
C ALA A 182 41.97 -26.19 -6.89
N GLU A 183 40.73 -26.56 -7.20
CA GLU A 183 40.42 -27.52 -8.27
C GLU A 183 40.76 -26.98 -9.67
N SER A 184 40.49 -25.68 -9.94
CA SER A 184 40.89 -25.03 -11.20
C SER A 184 42.41 -24.86 -11.35
N ALA A 185 43.16 -24.76 -10.24
CA ALA A 185 44.61 -24.69 -10.24
C ALA A 185 45.23 -26.07 -10.51
N GLU A 186 44.63 -27.14 -9.98
CA GLU A 186 45.05 -28.53 -10.22
C GLU A 186 44.76 -28.97 -11.67
N GLU A 187 43.63 -28.54 -12.25
CA GLU A 187 43.31 -28.78 -13.66
C GLU A 187 44.22 -28.00 -14.64
N ALA A 188 44.71 -26.83 -14.24
CA ALA A 188 45.67 -26.04 -15.01
C ALA A 188 47.08 -26.66 -15.02
N GLU A 189 47.49 -27.36 -13.96
CA GLU A 189 48.76 -28.11 -13.90
C GLU A 189 48.70 -29.47 -14.63
N ALA A 190 47.51 -30.05 -14.84
CA ALA A 190 47.34 -31.38 -15.44
C ALA A 190 47.39 -31.44 -16.99
N LYS A 191 47.53 -30.30 -17.71
CA LYS A 191 47.66 -30.32 -19.18
C LYS A 191 49.11 -30.59 -19.63
N PRO A 192 49.43 -31.72 -20.29
CA PRO A 192 50.78 -31.99 -20.77
C PRO A 192 51.11 -31.13 -21.99
N LYS A 193 52.31 -30.54 -22.00
CA LYS A 193 52.92 -29.84 -23.15
C LYS A 193 53.08 -30.80 -24.34
N ALA A 194 52.13 -30.81 -25.27
CA ALA A 194 52.28 -31.53 -26.53
C ALA A 194 53.34 -30.86 -27.42
N LYS A 195 54.40 -31.61 -27.70
CA LYS A 195 55.57 -31.27 -28.52
C LYS A 195 55.20 -30.80 -29.92
N LYS A 196 55.87 -29.72 -30.36
CA LYS A 196 56.02 -29.30 -31.76
C LYS A 196 56.49 -30.48 -32.64
N SER A 197 55.73 -30.85 -33.67
CA SER A 197 56.21 -31.67 -34.78
C SER A 197 56.52 -30.79 -35.99
N LYS A 198 57.75 -30.99 -36.48
CA LYS A 198 58.43 -30.32 -37.60
C LYS A 198 57.73 -30.66 -38.92
N LYS A 199 57.57 -29.64 -39.77
CA LYS A 199 57.20 -29.76 -41.18
C LYS A 199 58.48 -30.08 -41.98
N ALA A 200 58.46 -31.15 -42.78
CA ALA A 200 59.39 -31.45 -43.86
C ALA A 200 58.57 -31.78 -45.10
#